data_AF-A0A7K7RC11-F1
#
_entry.id   AF-A0A7K7RC11-F1
#
_cell.length_a   1.000
_cell.length_b   1.000
_cell.length_c   1.000
_cell.angle_alpha   90.00
_cell.angle_beta   90.00
_cell.angle_gamma   90.00
#
_symmetry.space_group_name_H-M   'P 1'
#
loop_
_entity.id
_entity.type
_entity.pdbx_description
1 polymer ?
#
loop_
_entity_poly.entity_id
_entity_poly.type
_entity_poly.pdbx_seq_one_letter_code
_entity_poly.pdbx_strand_id
1 'polypeptide(L)' 'NDRERNRMHHLNAALDELRSVLPTFPDDTKLTKIETLRFAYNYIWALSETLRLA' A
#
# COMPACT_ATOMS: atom_id res chain seq x y z
N ASN A 1 4.15 24.26 11.74
CA ASN A 1 3.17 23.20 12.07
C ASN A 1 2.28 22.86 10.90
N ASP A 2 1.61 23.81 10.26
CA ASP A 2 0.68 23.51 9.16
C ASP A 2 1.33 22.92 7.90
N ARG A 3 2.52 23.40 7.55
CA ARG A 3 3.28 22.86 6.41
C ARG A 3 3.57 21.35 6.57
N GLU A 4 3.99 20.94 7.76
CA GLU A 4 4.31 19.53 8.03
C GLU A 4 3.05 18.69 8.12
N ARG A 5 1.97 19.24 8.71
CA ARG A 5 0.66 18.60 8.70
C ARG A 5 0.16 18.34 7.28
N ASN A 6 0.27 19.31 6.38
CA ASN A 6 -0.14 19.17 4.98
C ASN A 6 0.69 18.12 4.24
N ARG A 7 2.02 18.10 4.46
CA ARG A 7 2.91 17.07 3.93
C ARG A 7 2.47 15.67 4.38
N MET A 8 2.14 15.51 5.66
CA MET A 8 1.65 14.24 6.20
C MET A 8 0.29 13.83 5.65
N HIS A 9 -0.61 14.79 5.38
CA HIS A 9 -1.88 14.50 4.70
C HIS A 9 -1.67 13.94 3.29
N HIS A 10 -0.80 14.55 2.49
CA HIS A 10 -0.45 14.03 1.16
C HIS A 10 0.16 12.62 1.24
N LEU A 11 1.08 12.39 2.18
CA LEU A 11 1.69 11.07 2.38
C LEU A 11 0.65 10.01 2.74
N ASN A 12 -0.25 10.32 3.67
CA ASN A 12 -1.28 9.37 4.09
C ASN A 12 -2.29 9.10 2.97
N ALA A 13 -2.64 10.09 2.15
CA ALA A 13 -3.50 9.90 0.99
C ALA A 13 -2.89 8.94 -0.04
N ALA A 14 -1.62 9.14 -0.40
CA ALA A 14 -0.91 8.22 -1.30
C ALA A 14 -0.80 6.79 -0.72
N LEU A 15 -0.64 6.66 0.59
CA LEU A 15 -0.59 5.36 1.25
C LEU A 15 -1.97 4.66 1.27
N ASP A 16 -3.06 5.43 1.34
CA ASP A 16 -4.42 4.90 1.26
C ASP A 16 -4.79 4.48 -0.16
N GLU A 17 -4.34 5.23 -1.17
CA GLU A 17 -4.41 4.81 -2.58
C GLU A 17 -3.67 3.49 -2.79
N LEU A 18 -2.45 3.36 -2.24
CA LEU A 18 -1.71 2.10 -2.30
C LEU A 18 -2.48 0.94 -1.65
N ARG A 19 -3.12 1.15 -0.49
CA ARG A 19 -3.94 0.09 0.14
C ARG A 19 -5.10 -0.36 -0.73
N SER A 20 -5.73 0.56 -1.46
CA SER A 20 -6.91 0.27 -2.28
C SER A 20 -6.66 -0.70 -3.44
N VAL A 21 -5.41 -0.81 -3.90
CA VAL A 21 -5.00 -1.70 -4.99
C VAL A 21 -4.39 -3.01 -4.49
N LEU A 22 -4.16 -3.17 -3.19
CA LEU A 22 -3.66 -4.42 -2.63
C LEU A 22 -4.80 -5.43 -2.49
N PRO A 23 -4.53 -6.73 -2.71
CA PRO A 23 -5.52 -7.77 -2.50
C PRO A 23 -5.73 -7.98 -0.99
N THR A 24 -6.60 -7.18 -0.38
CA THR A 24 -7.00 -7.32 1.03
C THR A 24 -8.43 -7.82 1.14
N PHE A 25 -8.71 -8.69 2.12
CA PHE A 25 -10.06 -9.14 2.44
C PHE A 25 -10.92 -7.97 2.93
N PRO A 26 -12.24 -7.99 2.67
CA PRO A 26 -13.12 -6.97 3.21
C PRO A 26 -13.14 -7.11 4.74
N ASP A 27 -12.90 -6.00 5.43
CA ASP A 27 -13.15 -5.75 6.86
C ASP A 27 -12.07 -6.02 7.92
N ASP A 28 -10.94 -6.69 7.66
CA ASP A 28 -9.95 -6.89 8.72
C ASP A 28 -8.79 -5.89 8.69
N THR A 29 -8.92 -4.88 9.55
CA THR A 29 -7.87 -3.98 10.07
C THR A 29 -6.98 -3.29 9.03
N LYS A 30 -7.07 -1.96 8.98
CA LYS A 30 -6.17 -1.13 8.15
C LYS A 30 -4.71 -1.47 8.46
N LEU A 31 -4.00 -2.03 7.47
CA LEU A 31 -2.57 -2.33 7.56
C LEU A 31 -1.80 -1.11 8.06
N THR A 32 -0.86 -1.32 8.97
CA THR A 32 0.10 -0.28 9.37
C THR A 32 0.91 0.19 8.14
N LYS A 33 1.61 1.32 8.28
CA LYS A 33 2.39 1.87 7.15
C LYS A 33 3.45 0.90 6.65
N ILE A 34 4.13 0.22 7.56
CA ILE A 34 5.19 -0.73 7.21
C ILE A 34 4.61 -2.00 6.58
N GLU A 35 3.50 -2.51 7.09
CA GLU A 35 2.82 -3.68 6.51
C GLU A 35 2.32 -3.38 5.10
N THR A 36 1.74 -2.19 4.88
CA THR A 36 1.30 -1.75 3.55
C THR A 36 2.44 -1.78 2.53
N LEU A 37 3.60 -1.22 2.90
CA LEU A 37 4.77 -1.19 2.01
C LEU A 37 5.34 -2.59 1.74
N ARG A 38 5.43 -3.44 2.77
CA ARG A 38 5.89 -4.83 2.62
C ARG A 38 4.96 -5.65 1.74
N PHE A 39 3.65 -5.49 1.91
CA PHE A 39 2.66 -6.19 1.10
C PHE A 39 2.73 -5.70 -0.35
N ALA A 40 2.77 -4.39 -0.60
CA ALA A 40 2.93 -3.85 -1.95
C ALA A 40 4.15 -4.44 -2.68
N TYR A 41 5.31 -4.50 -2.01
CA TYR A 41 6.52 -5.11 -2.57
C TYR A 41 6.30 -6.58 -2.93
N ASN A 42 5.76 -7.38 -2.01
CA ASN A 42 5.50 -8.80 -2.24
C ASN A 42 4.48 -9.02 -3.36
N TYR A 43 3.47 -8.15 -3.46
CA TYR A 43 2.45 -8.25 -4.49
C TYR A 43 3.01 -7.95 -5.89
N ILE A 44 3.83 -6.90 -6.03
CA ILE A 44 4.55 -6.62 -7.28
C ILE A 44 5.43 -7.81 -7.68
N TRP A 45 6.16 -8.39 -6.71
CA TRP A 45 7.01 -9.56 -6.97
C TRP A 45 6.18 -10.77 -7.44
N ALA A 46 5.07 -11.07 -6.76
CA ALA A 46 4.19 -12.18 -7.11
C ALA A 46 3.60 -12.04 -8.52
N LEU A 47 3.07 -10.85 -8.86
CA LEU A 47 2.56 -10.56 -10.20
C LEU A 47 3.66 -10.70 -11.27
N SER A 48 4.87 -10.23 -10.98
CA SER A 48 6.02 -10.35 -11.88
C SER A 48 6.38 -11.82 -12.12
N GLU A 49 6.31 -12.66 -11.09
CA GLU A 49 6.55 -14.10 -11.22
C GLU A 49 5.43 -14.81 -12.01
N THR A 50 4.17 -14.46 -11.75
CA THR A 50 3.03 -14.99 -12.51
C THR A 50 3.17 -14.71 -14.00
N LEU A 51 3.63 -13.52 -14.39
CA LEU A 51 3.86 -13.17 -15.79
C LEU A 51 5.08 -13.87 -16.41
N ARG A 52 6.09 -14.26 -15.62
CA ARG A 52 7.23 -15.05 -16.12
C ARG A 52 6.89 -16.51 -16.38
N LEU A 53 5.94 -17.05 -15.62
CA LEU A 53 5.50 -18.45 -15.73
C LEU A 53 4.40 -18.65 -16.78
N ALA A 54 3.83 -17.58 -17.32
CA ALA A 54 2.84 -17.58 -18.40
C ALA A 54 3.52 -17.52 -19.77
#